data_AF-A0A4Q5NS86-F1
#
_entry.id   AF-A0A4Q5NS86-F1
#
_cell.length_a   1.000
_cell.length_b   1.000
_cell.length_c   1.000
_cell.angle_alpha   90.00
_cell.angle_beta   90.00
_cell.angle_gamma   90.00
#
_symmetry.space_group_name_H-M   'P 1'
#
loop_
_entity.id
_entity.type
_entity.pdbx_description
1 polymer ?
#
loop_
_entity_poly.entity_id
_entity_poly.type
_entity_poly.pdbx_seq_one_letter_code
_entity_poly.pdbx_strand_id
1 'polypeptide(L)' 'MKSGANGVSPICTCTAPQIRRYLAKISGPLLDRIDIHIEVPRLSSEELMSK' A
#
# COMPACT_ATOMS: atom_id res chain seq x y z
N MET A 1 8.46 -7.13 -12.66
CA MET A 1 9.28 -5.91 -12.48
C MET A 1 9.68 -5.84 -11.02
N LYS A 2 10.96 -6.15 -10.72
CA LYS A 2 11.56 -6.01 -9.40
C LYS A 2 12.40 -4.73 -9.37
N SER A 3 12.14 -3.85 -8.42
CA SER A 3 13.01 -2.76 -7.96
C SER A 3 12.42 -2.36 -6.60
N GLY A 4 13.07 -2.31 -5.44
CA GLY A 4 14.41 -2.52 -4.92
C GLY A 4 14.32 -2.19 -3.41
N ALA A 5 15.43 -2.35 -2.68
CA ALA A 5 15.68 -1.92 -1.29
C ALA A 5 15.27 -2.86 -0.12
N ASN A 6 16.29 -3.59 0.38
CA ASN A 6 16.55 -3.94 1.79
C ASN A 6 15.39 -4.35 2.70
N GLY A 7 14.85 -5.53 2.41
CA GLY A 7 13.97 -6.31 3.27
C GLY A 7 13.40 -7.41 2.39
N VAL A 8 13.46 -8.67 2.84
CA VAL A 8 12.86 -9.78 2.08
C VAL A 8 11.33 -9.59 2.12
N SER A 9 10.80 -8.74 1.24
CA SER A 9 9.36 -8.65 1.03
C SER A 9 8.93 -9.95 0.34
N PRO A 10 7.91 -10.66 0.83
CA PRO A 10 7.42 -11.87 0.19
C PRO A 10 7.13 -11.60 -1.29
N ILE A 11 7.34 -12.62 -2.13
CA ILE A 11 7.06 -12.52 -3.56
C ILE A 11 5.59 -12.13 -3.70
N CYS A 12 5.34 -10.97 -4.29
CA CYS A 12 4.00 -10.49 -4.54
C CYS A 12 3.27 -11.50 -5.43
N THR A 13 2.14 -12.02 -4.93
CA THR A 13 1.28 -12.99 -5.65
C THR A 13 0.22 -12.30 -6.51
N CYS A 14 0.22 -10.96 -6.55
CA CYS A 14 -0.76 -10.19 -7.29
C CYS A 14 -0.53 -10.31 -8.81
N THR A 15 -1.61 -10.60 -9.53
CA THR A 15 -1.64 -10.57 -10.99
C THR A 15 -1.66 -9.13 -11.50
N ALA A 16 -1.18 -8.91 -12.74
CA ALA A 16 -1.17 -7.58 -13.35
C ALA A 16 -2.55 -6.87 -13.36
N PRO A 17 -3.70 -7.56 -13.60
CA PRO A 17 -5.02 -6.95 -13.46
C PRO A 17 -5.40 -6.56 -12.03
N GLN A 18 -4.93 -7.29 -11.01
CA GLN A 18 -5.18 -6.94 -9.60
C GLN A 18 -4.43 -5.66 -9.22
N ILE A 19 -3.18 -5.53 -9.66
CA ILE A 19 -2.36 -4.33 -9.44
C ILE A 19 -3.03 -3.10 -10.06
N ARG A 20 -3.44 -3.19 -11.33
CA ARG A 20 -4.12 -2.08 -12.03
C ARG A 20 -5.42 -1.65 -11.34
N ARG A 21 -6.24 -2.60 -10.90
CA ARG A 21 -7.49 -2.31 -10.17
C ARG A 21 -7.23 -1.64 -8.82
N TYR A 22 -6.18 -2.04 -8.11
CA TYR A 22 -5.80 -1.44 -6.84
C TYR A 22 -5.33 0.01 -7.03
N LEU A 23 -4.43 0.25 -7.99
CA LEU A 23 -3.95 1.59 -8.30
C LEU A 23 -5.05 2.52 -8.80
N ALA A 24 -6.04 2.02 -9.54
CA ALA A 24 -7.19 2.80 -9.97
C ALA A 24 -8.11 3.22 -8.80
N LYS A 25 -8.10 2.48 -7.68
CA LYS A 25 -8.83 2.83 -6.45
C LYS A 25 -8.05 3.82 -5.59
N ILE A 26 -6.73 3.78 -5.65
CA ILE A 26 -5.85 4.81 -5.10
C ILE A 26 -5.83 5.98 -6.08
N SER A 27 -7.02 6.58 -6.24
CA SER A 27 -7.27 7.98 -6.54
C SER A 27 -6.39 8.69 -7.58
N GLY A 28 -7.06 9.26 -8.59
CA GLY A 28 -6.57 10.44 -9.32
C GLY A 28 -6.22 11.60 -8.38
N PRO A 29 -5.70 12.73 -8.89
CA PRO A 29 -4.84 13.66 -8.15
C PRO A 29 -5.40 14.04 -6.76
N LEU A 30 -4.97 13.29 -5.74
CA LEU A 30 -5.09 13.59 -4.31
C LEU A 30 -4.20 14.79 -3.91
N LEU A 31 -3.71 15.54 -4.89
CA LEU A 31 -2.61 16.48 -4.70
C LEU A 31 -3.07 17.91 -4.41
N ASP A 32 -4.37 18.19 -4.42
CA ASP A 32 -4.83 19.58 -4.29
C ASP A 32 -5.04 20.02 -2.83
N ARG A 33 -5.19 19.10 -1.85
CA ARG A 33 -5.50 19.45 -0.44
C ARG A 33 -5.02 18.40 0.59
N ILE A 34 -3.71 18.22 0.72
CA ILE A 34 -3.12 17.45 1.82
C ILE A 34 -2.44 18.43 2.77
N ASP A 35 -3.20 18.96 3.74
CA ASP A 35 -2.68 19.89 4.75
C ASP A 35 -1.95 19.19 5.90
N ILE A 36 -2.05 17.86 6.03
CA ILE A 36 -1.53 17.12 7.19
C ILE A 36 -0.75 15.89 6.73
N HIS A 37 0.52 15.84 7.12
CA HIS A 37 1.38 14.65 7.05
C HIS A 37 1.52 14.08 8.47
N ILE A 38 1.03 12.86 8.68
CA ILE A 38 1.28 12.09 9.90
C ILE A 38 1.94 10.76 9.54
N GLU A 39 2.84 10.31 10.41
CA GLU A 39 3.43 8.98 10.31
C GLU A 39 2.46 7.95 10.91
N VAL A 40 2.09 6.95 10.11
CA VAL A 40 1.21 5.87 10.57
C VAL A 40 2.03 4.58 10.68
N PRO A 41 2.21 4.02 11.89
CA PRO A 41 2.92 2.77 12.06
C PRO A 41 2.14 1.60 11.46
N ARG A 42 2.85 0.55 11.07
CA ARG A 42 2.21 -0.69 10.60
C ARG A 42 1.52 -1.38 11.77
N LEU A 43 0.28 -1.81 11.55
CA LEU A 43 -0.45 -2.66 12.51
C LEU A 43 0.10 -4.08 12.51
N SER A 44 0.04 -4.75 13.66
CA SER A 44 0.28 -6.18 13.78
C SER A 44 -0.87 -6.99 13.16
N SER A 45 -0.63 -8.27 12.89
CA SER A 45 -1.67 -9.17 12.39
C SER A 45 -2.80 -9.33 13.41
N GLU A 46 -2.46 -9.37 14.70
CA GLU A 46 -3.40 -9.51 15.81
C GLU A 46 -4.30 -8.28 15.92
N GLU A 47 -3.73 -7.07 15.81
CA GLU A 47 -4.47 -5.80 15.81
C GLU A 47 -5.45 -5.71 14.63
N LEU A 48 -5.04 -6.19 13.45
CA LEU A 48 -5.89 -6.18 12.26
C LEU A 48 -7.08 -7.15 12.35
N MET A 49 -6.91 -8.25 13.09
CA MET A 49 -7.90 -9.33 13.22
C MET A 49 -8.81 -9.15 14.44
N SER A 50 -8.44 -8.28 15.37
CA SER A 50 -9.24 -7.88 16.52
C SER A 50 -10.33 -6.90 16.07
N LYS A 51 -11.55 -7.39 15.87
CA LYS A 51 -12.74 -6.58 15.61
C LYS A 51 -13.68 -6.56 16.80
#